data_AF-A0A258XF89-F1
#
_entry.id   AF-A0A258XF89-F1
#
_cell.length_a   1.000
_cell.length_b   1.000
_cell.length_c   1.000
_cell.angle_alpha   90.00
_cell.angle_beta   90.00
_cell.angle_gamma   90.00
#
_symmetry.space_group_name_H-M   'P 1'
#
loop_
_entity.id
_entity.type
_entity.pdbx_description
1 polymer ?
#
loop_
_entity_poly.entity_id
_entity_poly.type
_entity_poly.pdbx_seq_one_letter_code
_entity_poly.pdbx_strand_id
1 'polypeptide(L)' 'MTLHSLPLFHRIAGQPVILLGEGDAAAAKQRLIERAGGVIYREINAGI' A
#
# COMPACT_ATOMS: atom_id res chain seq x y z
N MET A 1 -1.34 -30.27 2.65
CA MET A 1 -0.82 -28.93 3.01
C MET A 1 -1.33 -27.95 1.95
N THR A 2 -2.29 -27.10 2.27
CA THR A 2 -2.82 -26.11 1.31
C THR A 2 -2.16 -24.76 1.56
N LEU A 3 -1.65 -24.12 0.51
CA LEU A 3 -1.22 -22.73 0.57
C LEU A 3 -2.48 -21.86 0.72
N HIS A 4 -2.63 -21.15 1.85
CA HIS A 4 -3.81 -20.33 2.15
C HIS A 4 -3.86 -18.99 1.37
N SER A 5 -2.87 -18.73 0.51
CA SER A 5 -2.81 -17.52 -0.32
C SER A 5 -2.01 -17.76 -1.60
N LEU A 6 -2.31 -16.97 -2.64
CA LEU A 6 -1.56 -16.92 -3.89
C LEU A 6 -0.50 -15.81 -3.81
N PRO A 7 0.80 -16.11 -3.96
CA PRO A 7 1.82 -15.06 -3.99
C PRO A 7 1.73 -14.27 -5.30
N LEU A 8 1.58 -12.95 -5.20
CA LEU A 8 1.48 -12.04 -6.34
C LEU A 8 2.44 -10.86 -6.19
N PHE A 9 3.09 -10.49 -7.29
CA PHE A 9 3.85 -9.24 -7.39
C PHE A 9 3.00 -8.17 -8.07
N HIS A 10 2.71 -7.08 -7.36
CA HIS A 10 1.92 -5.98 -7.86
C HIS A 10 2.83 -4.84 -8.35
N ARG A 11 2.54 -4.28 -9.52
CA ARG A 11 3.18 -3.06 -10.02
C ARG A 11 2.34 -1.86 -9.61
N ILE A 12 2.75 -1.16 -8.56
CA ILE A 12 2.00 -0.02 -8.00
C ILE A 12 2.65 1.33 -8.29
N ALA A 13 3.70 1.38 -9.12
CA ALA A 13 4.33 2.65 -9.51
C ALA A 13 3.30 3.59 -10.15
N GLY A 14 3.15 4.79 -9.60
CA GLY A 14 2.16 5.79 -10.01
C GLY A 14 0.71 5.46 -9.65
N GLN A 15 0.44 4.33 -8.98
CA GLN A 15 -0.92 3.92 -8.61
C GLN A 15 -1.30 4.49 -7.23
N PRO A 16 -2.58 4.86 -7.02
CA PRO A 16 -3.08 5.28 -5.72
C PRO A 16 -3.04 4.11 -4.71
N VAL A 17 -2.54 4.37 -3.51
CA VAL A 17 -2.54 3.44 -2.38
C VAL A 17 -3.02 4.17 -1.14
N ILE A 18 -4.07 3.66 -0.49
CA ILE A 18 -4.60 4.24 0.74
C ILE A 18 -3.82 3.67 1.92
N LEU A 19 -3.20 4.56 2.71
CA LEU A 19 -2.52 4.22 3.95
C LEU A 19 -3.19 4.94 5.12
N LEU A 20 -3.80 4.16 6.00
CA LEU A 20 -4.49 4.65 7.20
C LEU A 20 -3.70 4.30 8.46
N GLY A 21 -3.85 5.13 9.48
CA GLY A 21 -3.19 4.99 10.78
C GLY A 21 -1.88 5.77 10.90
N GLU A 22 -1.35 5.82 12.11
CA GLU A 22 -0.16 6.61 12.48
C GLU A 22 0.87 5.75 13.26
N GLY A 23 2.04 6.33 13.52
CA GLY A 23 3.12 5.71 14.29
C GLY A 23 4.00 4.76 13.47
N ASP A 24 4.79 3.94 14.18
CA ASP A 24 5.89 3.17 13.58
C ASP A 24 5.43 2.15 12.54
N ALA A 25 4.27 1.52 12.76
CA ALA A 25 3.70 0.58 11.81
C ALA A 25 3.30 1.26 10.48
N ALA A 26 2.67 2.44 10.56
CA ALA A 26 2.32 3.22 9.38
C ALA A 26 3.58 3.70 8.65
N ALA A 27 4.59 4.19 9.39
CA ALA A 27 5.87 4.59 8.82
C ALA A 27 6.59 3.43 8.10
N ALA A 28 6.52 2.21 8.65
CA ALA A 28 7.09 1.03 8.01
C ALA A 28 6.38 0.71 6.68
N LYS A 29 5.04 0.78 6.64
CA LYS A 29 4.26 0.56 5.43
C LYS A 29 4.46 1.66 4.38
N GLN A 30 4.54 2.92 4.81
CA GLN A 30 4.85 4.06 3.94
C GLN A 30 6.16 3.83 3.17
N ARG A 31 7.24 3.42 3.86
CA ARG A 31 8.53 3.13 3.22
C ARG A 31 8.43 2.05 2.13
N LEU A 32 7.57 1.05 2.30
CA LEU A 32 7.39 -0.02 1.30
C LEU A 32 6.67 0.51 0.06
N ILE A 33 5.64 1.33 0.25
CA ILE A 33 4.84 1.91 -0.83
C ILE A 33 5.69 2.90 -1.63
N GLU A 34 6.41 3.81 -0.95
CA GLU A 34 7.29 4.79 -1.59
C GLU A 34 8.40 4.13 -2.41
N ARG A 35 9.04 3.08 -1.87
CA ARG A 35 10.06 2.30 -2.59
C ARG A 35 9.51 1.59 -3.83
N ALA A 36 8.23 1.23 -3.80
CA ALA A 36 7.53 0.64 -4.94
C ALA A 36 6.95 1.70 -5.91
N GLY A 37 7.11 2.99 -5.60
CA GLY A 37 6.63 4.11 -6.41
C GLY A 37 5.13 4.39 -6.30
N GLY A 38 4.44 3.84 -5.30
CA GLY A 38 3.02 4.09 -5.07
C GLY A 38 2.72 5.50 -4.57
N VAL A 39 1.55 6.03 -4.93
CA VAL A 39 1.09 7.36 -4.53
C VAL A 39 0.18 7.21 -3.31
N ILE A 40 0.64 7.69 -2.16
CA ILE A 40 -0.08 7.50 -0.90
C ILE A 40 -1.22 8.53 -0.75
N TYR A 41 -2.40 8.03 -0.43
CA TYR A 41 -3.55 8.82 0.02
C TYR A 41 -3.89 8.46 1.48
N ARG A 42 -4.22 9.46 2.28
CA ARG A 42 -4.62 9.27 3.69
C ARG A 42 -6.12 9.32 3.92
N GLU A 43 -6.85 9.73 2.89
CA GLU A 43 -8.30 9.89 2.90
C GLU A 43 -8.86 9.36 1.57
N ILE A 44 -10.09 8.86 1.62
CA ILE A 44 -10.84 8.47 0.43
C ILE A 44 -11.86 9.56 0.16
N ASN A 45 -11.74 10.22 -0.99
CA ASN A 45 -12.81 11.05 -1.55
C ASN A 45 -13.52 10.25 -2.64
N ALA A 46 -14.81 10.52 -2.87
CA ALA A 46 -15.59 9.86 -3.92
C ALA A 46 -14.91 10.06 -5.30
N GLY A 47 -14.19 9.03 -5.78
CA GLY A 47 -13.39 9.10 -7.02
C GLY A 47 -12.02 8.42 -6.96
N ILE A 48 -11.58 7.92 -5.79
CA ILE A 48 -10.48 6.96 -5.62
C ILE A 48 -11.05 5.68 -4.98
#